data_AF-A0A0Q1BK19-F1
#
_entry.id   AF-A0A0Q1BK19-F1
#
_cell.length_a   1.000
_cell.length_b   1.000
_cell.length_c   1.000
_cell.angle_alpha   90.00
_cell.angle_beta   90.00
_cell.angle_gamma   90.00
#
_symmetry.space_group_name_H-M   'P 1'
#
loop_
_entity.id
_entity.type
_entity.pdbx_description
1 polymer ?
#
loop_
_entity_poly.entity_id
_entity_poly.type
_entity_poly.pdbx_seq_one_letter_code
_entity_poly.pdbx_strand_id
1 'polypeptide(L)'
;MGAAENHNDFNINNMKEVAEELSRIFERPIHHFLLSRPIEVGVNIDVIGSTPFEIINRYQSYLAGSSNNAFHTIEPRDRGRPITRKCFFTDYKIKFYDKSKQAKLSGRNILRYEIVFDQLRKIRTVVGRDNLTLQTLCERETWVHFGLYLLKVYRNIKKLPLIEGNVIAVKDLNKIYAECNSQFKSDLKRSLTPTHYNKARMENVECYNFWNNATENVHVLINKKIYNKIKKIITVPVASLVSNCETELN
;
A
#
# COMPACT_ATOMS: atom_id res chain seq x y z
N MET A 1 -18.62 25.50 -7.41
CA MET A 1 -17.15 25.50 -7.29
C MET A 1 -16.78 24.55 -6.17
N GLY A 2 -16.04 23.47 -6.43
CA GLY A 2 -15.70 22.49 -5.39
C GLY A 2 -15.57 21.06 -5.91
N ALA A 3 -14.40 20.74 -6.48
CA ALA A 3 -13.96 19.37 -6.77
C ALA A 3 -12.49 19.32 -7.25
N ALA A 4 -11.87 20.45 -7.60
CA ALA A 4 -10.60 20.47 -8.34
C ALA A 4 -9.32 20.25 -7.50
N GLU A 5 -9.35 20.35 -6.16
CA GLU A 5 -8.11 20.57 -5.40
C GLU A 5 -7.50 19.34 -4.70
N ASN A 6 -8.20 18.21 -4.58
CA ASN A 6 -7.71 17.07 -3.78
C ASN A 6 -7.17 15.89 -4.61
N HIS A 7 -6.37 16.20 -5.63
CA HIS A 7 -5.62 15.20 -6.42
C HIS A 7 -4.10 15.29 -6.21
N ASN A 8 -3.61 16.38 -5.65
CA ASN A 8 -2.20 16.55 -5.30
C ASN A 8 -1.83 15.68 -4.10
N ASP A 9 -0.54 15.37 -3.97
CA ASP A 9 -0.03 14.71 -2.77
C ASP A 9 -0.06 15.70 -1.60
N PHE A 10 -0.73 15.32 -0.51
CA PHE A 10 -0.64 16.00 0.77
C PHE A 10 0.75 15.76 1.36
N ASN A 11 1.48 16.83 1.68
CA ASN A 11 2.87 16.76 2.15
C ASN A 11 3.05 17.39 3.54
N ILE A 12 4.26 17.29 4.08
CA ILE A 12 4.60 17.77 5.42
C ILE A 12 4.35 19.28 5.62
N ASN A 13 4.52 20.09 4.58
CA ASN A 13 4.24 21.52 4.68
C ASN A 13 2.74 21.77 4.80
N ASN A 14 1.92 21.02 4.05
CA ASN A 14 0.46 21.09 4.22
C ASN A 14 0.03 20.68 5.64
N MET A 15 0.70 19.70 6.24
CA MET A 15 0.43 19.31 7.63
C MET A 15 0.84 20.39 8.63
N LYS A 16 1.97 21.07 8.41
CA LYS A 16 2.40 22.21 9.23
C LYS A 16 1.42 23.38 9.14
N GLU A 17 0.99 23.73 7.93
CA GLU A 17 -0.04 24.76 7.70
C GLU A 17 -1.34 24.42 8.42
N VAL A 18 -1.81 23.17 8.30
CA VAL A 18 -3.01 22.70 9.02
C VAL A 18 -2.80 22.75 10.54
N ALA A 19 -1.61 22.40 11.03
CA ALA A 19 -1.32 22.41 12.45
C ALA A 19 -1.28 23.82 13.05
N GLU A 20 -0.68 24.77 12.33
CA GLU A 20 -0.67 26.20 12.68
C GLU A 20 -2.09 26.76 12.70
N GLU A 21 -2.90 26.42 11.70
CA GLU A 21 -4.29 26.87 11.62
C GLU A 21 -5.13 26.32 12.79
N LEU A 22 -5.00 25.03 13.10
CA LEU A 22 -5.67 24.43 14.27
C LEU A 22 -5.19 25.06 15.58
N SER A 23 -3.89 25.32 15.71
CA SER A 23 -3.32 25.96 16.89
C SER A 23 -3.92 27.36 17.12
N ARG A 24 -4.07 28.12 16.03
CA ARG A 24 -4.68 29.45 16.02
C ARG A 24 -6.16 29.42 16.38
N ILE A 25 -6.95 28.55 15.73
CA ILE A 25 -8.41 28.47 15.93
C ILE A 25 -8.78 28.09 17.37
N PHE A 26 -8.04 27.14 17.95
CA PHE A 26 -8.33 26.63 19.29
C PHE A 26 -7.51 27.29 20.40
N GLU A 27 -6.67 28.28 20.06
CA GLU A 27 -5.77 28.98 20.99
C GLU A 27 -4.95 28.00 21.84
N ARG A 28 -4.48 26.92 21.22
CA ARG A 28 -3.76 25.83 21.89
C ARG A 28 -2.48 25.47 21.14
N PRO A 29 -1.36 25.20 21.83
CA PRO A 29 -0.16 24.70 21.19
C PRO A 29 -0.38 23.35 20.49
N ILE A 30 0.28 23.13 19.33
CA ILE A 30 0.14 21.89 18.54
C ILE A 30 0.49 20.61 19.31
N HIS A 31 1.35 20.69 20.33
CA HIS A 31 1.73 19.54 21.16
C HIS A 31 0.67 19.15 22.20
N HIS A 32 -0.39 19.95 22.37
CA HIS A 32 -1.54 19.62 23.22
C HIS A 32 -2.64 18.84 22.47
N PHE A 33 -2.60 18.78 21.14
CA PHE A 33 -3.59 18.04 20.35
C PHE A 33 -3.15 16.59 20.24
N LEU A 34 -3.77 15.72 21.01
CA LEU A 34 -3.56 14.27 20.89
C LEU A 34 -4.14 13.76 19.57
N LEU A 35 -3.40 12.86 18.90
CA LEU A 35 -3.92 12.20 17.71
C LEU A 35 -5.06 11.26 18.08
N SER A 36 -6.14 11.35 17.29
CA SER A 36 -7.25 10.41 17.31
C SER A 36 -7.27 9.57 16.03
N ARG A 37 -8.12 8.54 16.00
CA ARG A 37 -8.30 7.63 14.86
C ARG A 37 -9.60 7.98 14.10
N PRO A 38 -9.67 7.76 12.77
CA PRO A 38 -8.65 7.14 11.91
C PRO A 38 -7.63 8.15 11.35
N ILE A 39 -6.43 7.65 11.00
CA ILE A 39 -5.42 8.38 10.21
C ILE A 39 -5.19 7.65 8.89
N GLU A 40 -5.26 8.37 7.77
CA GLU A 40 -4.99 7.82 6.44
C GLU A 40 -3.64 8.34 5.93
N VAL A 41 -2.74 7.43 5.58
CA VAL A 41 -1.47 7.76 4.91
C VAL A 41 -1.44 7.12 3.54
N GLY A 42 -1.06 7.86 2.51
CA GLY A 42 -1.12 7.32 1.17
C GLY A 42 -0.42 8.17 0.12
N VAL A 43 -0.31 7.59 -1.07
CA VAL A 43 0.34 8.20 -2.23
C VAL A 43 -0.57 8.12 -3.45
N ASN A 44 -0.54 9.16 -4.29
CA ASN A 44 -1.11 9.14 -5.62
C ASN A 44 -0.06 8.66 -6.63
N ILE A 45 -0.42 7.73 -7.50
CA ILE A 45 0.49 7.14 -8.48
C ILE A 45 -0.15 7.26 -9.86
N ASP A 46 0.44 8.09 -10.72
CA ASP A 46 0.06 8.14 -12.12
C ASP A 46 0.42 6.81 -12.78
N VAL A 47 -0.53 6.19 -13.46
CA VAL A 47 -0.35 4.95 -14.22
C VAL A 47 -0.64 5.21 -15.69
N ILE A 48 0.24 4.73 -16.57
CA ILE A 48 0.15 4.89 -18.02
C ILE A 48 0.00 3.48 -18.61
N GLY A 49 -0.76 3.33 -19.70
CA GLY A 49 -0.95 2.04 -20.38
C GLY A 49 -2.04 1.16 -19.77
N SER A 50 -2.33 1.29 -18.46
CA SER A 50 -3.34 0.51 -17.74
C SER A 50 -4.29 1.39 -16.93
N THR A 51 -5.51 0.90 -16.66
CA THR A 51 -6.43 1.58 -15.73
C THR A 51 -6.09 1.24 -14.27
N PRO A 52 -6.32 2.15 -13.29
CA PRO A 52 -6.08 1.82 -11.88
C PRO A 52 -6.85 0.58 -11.40
N PHE A 53 -8.08 0.39 -11.87
CA PHE A 53 -8.87 -0.77 -11.45
C PHE A 53 -8.31 -2.09 -12.00
N GLU A 54 -7.84 -2.11 -13.25
CA GLU A 54 -7.19 -3.29 -13.84
C GLU A 54 -5.97 -3.74 -13.04
N ILE A 55 -5.16 -2.77 -12.59
CA ILE A 55 -3.98 -3.02 -11.75
C ILE A 55 -4.40 -3.60 -10.40
N ILE A 56 -5.29 -2.92 -9.69
CA ILE A 56 -5.64 -3.34 -8.32
C ILE A 56 -6.43 -4.63 -8.32
N ASN A 57 -7.18 -4.96 -9.39
CA ASN A 57 -7.88 -6.23 -9.53
C ASN A 57 -6.92 -7.44 -9.56
N ARG A 58 -5.63 -7.20 -9.81
CA ARG A 58 -4.60 -8.24 -9.71
C ARG A 58 -4.13 -8.53 -8.28
N TYR A 59 -4.38 -7.67 -7.30
CA TYR A 59 -3.97 -7.89 -5.92
C TYR A 59 -4.76 -9.03 -5.29
N GLN A 60 -4.11 -10.12 -4.92
CA GLN A 60 -4.79 -11.30 -4.39
C GLN A 60 -4.84 -11.24 -2.87
N SER A 61 -3.68 -11.03 -2.25
CA SER A 61 -3.58 -11.09 -0.81
C SER A 61 -2.39 -10.29 -0.27
N TYR A 62 -2.37 -10.10 1.05
CA TYR A 62 -1.26 -9.51 1.79
C TYR A 62 -0.78 -10.48 2.87
N LEU A 63 0.55 -10.71 2.89
CA LEU A 63 1.19 -11.54 3.89
C LEU A 63 1.60 -10.69 5.10
N ALA A 64 0.98 -10.96 6.25
CA ALA A 64 1.29 -10.34 7.54
C ALA A 64 1.79 -11.41 8.51
N GLY A 65 3.11 -11.59 8.62
CA GLY A 65 3.67 -12.72 9.36
C GLY A 65 3.23 -14.04 8.73
N SER A 66 2.55 -14.89 9.51
CA SER A 66 1.98 -16.16 9.02
C SER A 66 0.56 -16.03 8.43
N SER A 67 -0.08 -14.86 8.57
CA SER A 67 -1.46 -14.64 8.15
C SER A 67 -1.54 -14.12 6.72
N ASN A 68 -2.36 -14.77 5.88
CA ASN A 68 -2.60 -14.35 4.50
C ASN A 68 -4.01 -13.75 4.38
N ASN A 69 -4.10 -12.43 4.16
CA ASN A 69 -5.37 -11.70 4.15
C ASN A 69 -5.75 -11.32 2.71
N ALA A 70 -6.98 -11.62 2.31
CA ALA A 70 -7.44 -11.39 0.94
C ALA A 70 -7.79 -9.92 0.67
N PHE A 71 -7.62 -9.49 -0.58
CA PHE A 71 -8.18 -8.23 -1.06
C PHE A 71 -9.62 -8.42 -1.54
N HIS A 72 -10.53 -7.60 -1.01
CA HIS A 72 -11.93 -7.59 -1.38
C HIS A 72 -12.24 -6.40 -2.27
N THR A 73 -13.04 -6.62 -3.31
CA THR A 73 -13.65 -5.56 -4.09
C THR A 73 -14.76 -4.91 -3.28
N ILE A 74 -14.78 -3.58 -3.26
CA ILE A 74 -15.80 -2.82 -2.55
C ILE A 74 -16.83 -2.38 -3.56
N GLU A 75 -18.05 -2.92 -3.40
CA GLU A 75 -19.19 -2.54 -4.23
C GLU A 75 -19.53 -1.05 -4.04
N PRO A 76 -19.89 -0.35 -5.12
CA PRO A 76 -20.36 1.01 -5.02
C PRO A 76 -21.68 1.04 -4.23
N ARG A 77 -21.91 2.13 -3.47
CA ARG A 77 -23.19 2.32 -2.75
C ARG A 77 -24.36 2.50 -3.70
N ASP A 78 -24.10 3.11 -4.85
CA ASP A 78 -25.07 3.38 -5.91
C ASP A 78 -24.72 2.58 -7.18
N ARG A 79 -25.48 2.78 -8.26
CA ARG A 79 -25.20 2.17 -9.57
C ARG A 79 -23.81 2.56 -10.06
N GLY A 80 -23.00 1.59 -10.47
CA GLY A 80 -21.69 1.85 -11.05
C GLY A 80 -20.79 0.61 -11.08
N ARG A 81 -19.59 0.78 -11.62
CA ARG A 81 -18.54 -0.24 -11.52
C ARG A 81 -17.73 -0.02 -10.24
N PRO A 82 -17.27 -1.07 -9.56
CA PRO A 82 -16.38 -0.92 -8.44
C PRO A 82 -15.08 -0.22 -8.87
N ILE A 83 -14.59 0.66 -8.00
CA ILE A 83 -13.34 1.40 -8.23
C ILE A 83 -12.33 1.21 -7.09
N THR A 84 -12.68 0.43 -6.07
CA THR A 84 -11.92 0.30 -4.82
C THR A 84 -11.72 -1.17 -4.45
N ARG A 85 -10.53 -1.50 -3.95
CA ARG A 85 -10.25 -2.77 -3.27
C ARG A 85 -9.60 -2.52 -1.91
N LYS A 86 -9.93 -3.36 -0.94
CA LYS A 86 -9.42 -3.26 0.44
C LYS A 86 -8.97 -4.61 0.98
N CYS A 87 -7.93 -4.60 1.81
CA CYS A 87 -7.53 -5.72 2.65
C CYS A 87 -7.67 -5.26 4.11
N PHE A 88 -8.42 -6.00 4.92
CA PHE A 88 -8.81 -5.59 6.26
C PHE A 88 -7.98 -6.30 7.34
N PHE A 89 -7.62 -5.57 8.38
CA PHE A 89 -7.00 -6.07 9.61
C PHE A 89 -7.68 -5.42 10.80
N THR A 90 -7.44 -5.96 11.99
CA THR A 90 -7.97 -5.42 13.25
C THR A 90 -7.58 -3.95 13.49
N ASP A 91 -6.35 -3.58 13.10
CA ASP A 91 -5.78 -2.28 13.46
C ASP A 91 -5.66 -1.28 12.32
N TYR A 92 -5.74 -1.77 11.09
CA TYR A 92 -5.57 -0.98 9.89
C TYR A 92 -6.20 -1.69 8.70
N LYS A 93 -6.37 -0.95 7.62
CA LYS A 93 -6.74 -1.52 6.33
C LYS A 93 -5.86 -0.96 5.23
N ILE A 94 -5.57 -1.81 4.26
CA ILE A 94 -4.89 -1.44 3.02
C ILE A 94 -5.98 -1.11 2.02
N LYS A 95 -5.93 0.08 1.40
CA LYS A 95 -6.95 0.58 0.49
C LYS A 95 -6.31 1.04 -0.81
N PHE A 96 -6.85 0.56 -1.92
CA PHE A 96 -6.49 1.03 -3.24
C PHE A 96 -7.74 1.45 -4.01
N TYR A 97 -7.66 2.53 -4.77
CA TYR A 97 -8.77 2.93 -5.64
C TYR A 97 -8.34 3.79 -6.83
N ASP A 98 -9.22 3.85 -7.82
CA ASP A 98 -9.14 4.75 -8.96
C ASP A 98 -9.48 6.19 -8.52
N LYS A 99 -8.45 6.97 -8.22
CA LYS A 99 -8.58 8.36 -7.75
C LYS A 99 -9.09 9.26 -8.86
N SER A 100 -8.72 8.99 -10.11
CA SER A 100 -9.24 9.74 -11.25
C SER A 100 -10.74 9.63 -11.36
N LYS A 101 -11.30 8.42 -11.22
CA LYS A 101 -12.75 8.24 -11.21
C LYS A 101 -13.40 8.86 -9.98
N GLN A 102 -12.79 8.72 -8.80
CA GLN A 102 -13.31 9.31 -7.56
C GLN A 102 -13.36 10.85 -7.62
N ALA A 103 -12.35 11.48 -8.23
CA ALA A 103 -12.24 12.93 -8.38
C ALA A 103 -12.79 13.46 -9.71
N LYS A 104 -13.40 12.60 -10.55
CA LYS A 104 -13.94 12.93 -11.88
C LYS A 104 -12.93 13.62 -12.82
N LEU A 105 -11.68 13.17 -12.79
CA LEU A 105 -10.60 13.69 -13.62
C LEU A 105 -10.58 12.97 -14.97
N SER A 106 -10.98 13.66 -16.04
CA SER A 106 -10.91 13.15 -17.41
C SER A 106 -9.46 13.06 -17.91
N GLY A 107 -9.12 11.98 -18.62
CA GLY A 107 -7.82 11.83 -19.29
C GLY A 107 -6.63 11.53 -18.37
N ARG A 108 -6.86 11.29 -17.07
CA ARG A 108 -5.82 10.88 -16.13
C ARG A 108 -6.13 9.52 -15.54
N ASN A 109 -5.11 8.72 -15.26
CA ASN A 109 -5.22 7.46 -14.55
C ASN A 109 -4.37 7.52 -13.29
N ILE A 110 -5.01 7.80 -12.15
CA ILE A 110 -4.34 7.96 -10.86
C ILE A 110 -4.79 6.82 -9.94
N LEU A 111 -3.84 5.97 -9.59
CA LEU A 111 -4.01 4.97 -8.53
C LEU A 111 -3.72 5.62 -7.18
N ARG A 112 -4.70 5.64 -6.27
CA ARG A 112 -4.44 5.95 -4.86
C ARG A 112 -4.12 4.66 -4.12
N TYR A 113 -3.02 4.69 -3.37
CA TYR A 113 -2.66 3.67 -2.40
C TYR A 113 -2.65 4.29 -1.00
N GLU A 114 -3.44 3.74 -0.09
CA GLU A 114 -3.60 4.21 1.29
C GLU A 114 -3.45 3.05 2.30
N ILE A 115 -2.87 3.38 3.45
CA ILE A 115 -3.02 2.65 4.69
C ILE A 115 -3.88 3.50 5.61
N VAL A 116 -5.01 2.94 6.05
CA VAL A 116 -5.90 3.59 7.00
C VAL A 116 -5.70 2.93 8.35
N PHE A 117 -5.12 3.67 9.29
CA PHE A 117 -4.93 3.21 10.66
C PHE A 117 -6.22 3.41 11.44
N ASP A 118 -6.87 2.31 11.76
CA ASP A 118 -8.12 2.27 12.51
C ASP A 118 -7.86 2.22 14.03
N GLN A 119 -6.62 1.94 14.46
CA GLN A 119 -6.20 1.88 15.87
C GLN A 119 -4.86 2.63 16.11
N LEU A 120 -4.81 3.46 17.17
CA LEU A 120 -3.61 4.23 17.52
C LEU A 120 -2.40 3.35 17.81
N ARG A 121 -2.59 2.16 18.42
CA ARG A 121 -1.49 1.23 18.72
C ARG A 121 -0.65 0.91 17.48
N LYS A 122 -1.28 0.80 16.31
CA LYS A 122 -0.56 0.51 15.08
C LYS A 122 0.24 1.70 14.58
N ILE A 123 -0.27 2.92 14.75
CA ILE A 123 0.47 4.15 14.45
C ILE A 123 1.68 4.25 15.36
N ARG A 124 1.51 4.01 16.67
CA ARG A 124 2.60 3.97 17.65
C ARG A 124 3.68 2.98 17.26
N THR A 125 3.31 1.76 16.83
CA THR A 125 4.27 0.77 16.32
C THR A 125 4.99 1.22 15.07
N VAL A 126 4.30 1.89 14.13
CA VAL A 126 4.92 2.35 12.87
C VAL A 126 5.88 3.51 13.11
N VAL A 127 5.51 4.45 13.96
CA VAL A 127 6.28 5.67 14.26
C VAL A 127 7.31 5.46 15.38
N GLY A 128 7.17 4.41 16.19
CA GLY A 128 8.07 4.12 17.32
C GLY A 128 7.87 5.05 18.52
N ARG A 129 6.66 5.61 18.72
CA ARG A 129 6.36 6.57 19.79
C ARG A 129 5.00 6.31 20.43
N ASP A 130 4.91 6.44 21.75
CA ASP A 130 3.67 6.21 22.49
C ASP A 130 2.74 7.44 22.53
N ASN A 131 3.30 8.62 22.80
CA ASN A 131 2.54 9.85 22.82
C ASN A 131 2.54 10.49 21.43
N LEU A 132 1.40 10.43 20.75
CA LEU A 132 1.24 10.96 19.40
C LEU A 132 0.40 12.23 19.45
N THR A 133 0.96 13.33 18.96
CA THR A 133 0.29 14.63 18.91
C THR A 133 0.29 15.18 17.49
N LEU A 134 -0.40 16.30 17.28
CA LEU A 134 -0.34 17.03 16.02
C LEU A 134 1.09 17.48 15.69
N GLN A 135 1.91 17.82 16.70
CA GLN A 135 3.34 18.06 16.52
C GLN A 135 4.04 16.86 15.88
N THR A 136 3.73 15.63 16.32
CA THR A 136 4.31 14.41 15.76
C THR A 136 4.06 14.29 14.26
N LEU A 137 2.90 14.73 13.76
CA LEU A 137 2.61 14.72 12.32
C LEU A 137 3.35 15.82 11.54
N CYS A 138 3.85 16.85 12.21
CA CYS A 138 4.68 17.90 11.61
C CYS A 138 6.16 17.52 11.51
N GLU A 139 6.56 16.39 12.09
CA GLU A 139 7.93 15.94 12.14
C GLU A 139 8.29 15.06 10.94
N ARG A 140 9.45 15.34 10.35
CA ARG A 140 9.91 14.63 9.15
C ARG A 140 10.14 13.14 9.39
N GLU A 141 10.65 12.78 10.56
CA GLU A 141 10.88 11.39 10.96
C GLU A 141 9.58 10.56 10.86
N THR A 142 8.46 11.10 11.36
CA THR A 142 7.14 10.46 11.26
C THR A 142 6.75 10.15 9.80
N TRP A 143 7.00 11.08 8.88
CA TRP A 143 6.73 10.89 7.45
C TRP A 143 7.64 9.86 6.81
N VAL A 144 8.91 9.78 7.23
CA VAL A 144 9.83 8.71 6.81
C VAL A 144 9.30 7.36 7.28
N HIS A 145 8.87 7.22 8.54
CA HIS A 145 8.29 5.98 9.05
C HIS A 145 7.03 5.56 8.28
N PHE A 146 6.10 6.48 8.02
CA PHE A 146 4.94 6.17 7.19
C PHE A 146 5.32 5.78 5.76
N GLY A 147 6.28 6.46 5.16
CA GLY A 147 6.79 6.13 3.83
C GLY A 147 7.39 4.73 3.78
N LEU A 148 8.31 4.41 4.69
CA LEU A 148 8.91 3.08 4.79
C LEU A 148 7.86 1.99 5.04
N TYR A 149 6.86 2.27 5.87
CA TYR A 149 5.76 1.34 6.12
C TYR A 149 4.91 1.10 4.87
N LEU A 150 4.56 2.16 4.12
CA LEU A 150 3.85 2.05 2.84
C LEU A 150 4.60 1.15 1.85
N LEU A 151 5.92 1.32 1.74
CA LEU A 151 6.76 0.51 0.85
C LEU A 151 6.85 -0.94 1.32
N LYS A 152 7.07 -1.18 2.62
CA LYS A 152 7.07 -2.52 3.22
C LYS A 152 5.75 -3.23 2.93
N VAL A 153 4.62 -2.55 3.14
CA VAL A 153 3.31 -3.14 2.88
C VAL A 153 3.13 -3.45 1.39
N TYR A 154 3.44 -2.52 0.49
CA TYR A 154 3.26 -2.73 -0.95
C TYR A 154 4.09 -3.91 -1.50
N ARG A 155 5.32 -4.09 -1.00
CA ARG A 155 6.21 -5.19 -1.39
C ARG A 155 5.71 -6.58 -0.95
N ASN A 156 4.92 -6.63 0.12
CA ASN A 156 4.37 -7.87 0.67
C ASN A 156 2.97 -8.24 0.12
N ILE A 157 2.45 -7.46 -0.83
CA ILE A 157 1.22 -7.81 -1.56
C ILE A 157 1.53 -8.89 -2.60
N LYS A 158 0.82 -10.02 -2.52
CA LYS A 158 0.79 -11.05 -3.54
C LYS A 158 -0.15 -10.62 -4.66
N LYS A 159 0.36 -10.56 -5.88
CA LYS A 159 -0.33 -9.95 -7.01
C LYS A 159 -0.07 -10.72 -8.29
N LEU A 160 -1.11 -10.89 -9.09
CA LEU A 160 -0.96 -11.45 -10.43
C LEU A 160 -0.14 -10.48 -11.29
N PRO A 161 0.94 -10.93 -11.94
CA PRO A 161 1.72 -10.09 -12.85
C PRO A 161 0.83 -9.47 -13.93
N LEU A 162 1.10 -8.20 -14.24
CA LEU A 162 0.47 -7.48 -15.34
C LEU A 162 1.59 -7.02 -16.27
N ILE A 163 1.76 -7.73 -17.38
CA ILE A 163 2.89 -7.55 -18.29
C ILE A 163 2.32 -7.18 -19.65
N GLU A 164 2.61 -5.97 -20.11
CA GLU A 164 2.17 -5.50 -21.42
C GLU A 164 2.93 -6.24 -22.52
N GLY A 165 2.22 -6.73 -23.53
CA GLY A 165 2.80 -7.35 -24.73
C GLY A 165 3.34 -8.79 -24.58
N ASN A 166 3.32 -9.39 -23.39
CA ASN A 166 3.78 -10.77 -23.18
C ASN A 166 2.63 -11.71 -22.80
N VAL A 167 2.66 -12.92 -23.37
CA VAL A 167 1.75 -14.00 -23.02
C VAL A 167 2.41 -14.88 -21.96
N ILE A 168 1.87 -14.86 -20.73
CA ILE A 168 2.29 -15.81 -19.68
C ILE A 168 1.67 -17.17 -20.03
N ALA A 169 2.50 -18.19 -20.14
CA ALA A 169 2.03 -19.55 -20.43
C ALA A 169 1.03 -20.02 -19.36
N VAL A 170 -0.01 -20.76 -19.75
CA VAL A 170 -1.06 -21.23 -18.83
C VAL A 170 -0.48 -22.01 -17.65
N LYS A 171 0.55 -22.83 -17.89
CA LYS A 171 1.26 -23.56 -16.84
C LYS A 171 1.85 -22.64 -15.77
N ASP A 172 2.39 -21.49 -16.17
CA ASP A 172 3.01 -20.52 -15.28
C ASP A 172 1.94 -19.70 -14.55
N LEU A 173 0.84 -19.37 -15.25
CA LEU A 173 -0.32 -18.74 -14.61
C LEU A 173 -0.85 -19.59 -13.45
N ASN A 174 -0.99 -20.90 -13.63
CA ASN A 174 -1.43 -21.79 -12.56
C ASN A 174 -0.48 -21.77 -11.35
N LYS A 175 0.84 -21.78 -11.59
CA LYS A 175 1.87 -21.68 -10.54
C LYS A 175 1.81 -20.34 -9.80
N ILE A 176 1.63 -19.24 -10.53
CA ILE A 176 1.46 -17.90 -9.98
C ILE A 176 0.20 -17.83 -9.10
N TYR A 177 -0.94 -18.32 -9.60
CA TYR A 177 -2.20 -18.34 -8.86
C TYR A 177 -2.06 -19.17 -7.58
N ALA A 178 -1.41 -20.33 -7.65
CA ALA A 178 -1.15 -21.18 -6.50
C ALA A 178 -0.31 -20.52 -5.40
N GLU A 179 0.60 -19.61 -5.76
CA GLU A 179 1.38 -18.85 -4.77
C GLU A 179 0.63 -17.61 -4.25
N CYS A 180 -0.16 -16.93 -5.09
CA CYS A 180 -0.84 -15.69 -4.72
C CYS A 180 -2.17 -15.87 -3.99
N ASN A 181 -2.90 -16.94 -4.31
CA ASN A 181 -4.26 -17.16 -3.83
C ASN A 181 -4.27 -18.18 -2.68
N SER A 182 -4.71 -17.75 -1.50
CA SER A 182 -4.75 -18.59 -0.29
C SER A 182 -5.62 -19.83 -0.44
N GLN A 183 -6.76 -19.70 -1.12
CA GLN A 183 -7.68 -20.82 -1.35
C GLN A 183 -7.01 -21.88 -2.22
N PHE A 184 -6.45 -21.48 -3.36
CA PHE A 184 -5.80 -22.42 -4.26
C PHE A 184 -4.58 -23.09 -3.61
N LYS A 185 -3.79 -22.34 -2.82
CA LYS A 185 -2.69 -22.89 -2.02
C LYS A 185 -3.17 -23.97 -1.03
N SER A 186 -4.31 -23.72 -0.37
CA SER A 186 -4.94 -24.68 0.54
C SER A 186 -5.42 -25.93 -0.20
N ASP A 187 -6.04 -25.76 -1.37
CA ASP A 187 -6.52 -26.86 -2.21
C ASP A 187 -5.38 -27.76 -2.68
N LEU A 188 -4.26 -27.18 -3.11
CA LEU A 188 -3.05 -27.91 -3.47
C LEU A 188 -2.46 -28.68 -2.29
N LYS A 189 -2.41 -28.05 -1.10
CA LYS A 189 -1.92 -28.71 0.11
C LYS A 189 -2.76 -29.93 0.50
N ARG A 190 -4.08 -29.87 0.28
CA ARG A 190 -5.01 -30.98 0.54
C ARG A 190 -4.91 -32.10 -0.51
N SER A 191 -4.60 -31.75 -1.75
CA SER A 191 -4.63 -32.67 -2.89
C SER A 191 -3.33 -33.45 -3.10
N LEU A 192 -2.22 -33.01 -2.51
CA LEU A 192 -0.89 -33.57 -2.72
C LEU A 192 -0.32 -34.16 -1.43
N THR A 193 0.57 -35.16 -1.57
CA THR A 193 1.38 -35.62 -0.45
C THR A 193 2.31 -34.50 0.03
N PRO A 194 2.78 -34.51 1.30
CA PRO A 194 3.67 -33.48 1.81
C PRO A 194 4.92 -33.23 0.95
N THR A 195 5.54 -34.30 0.44
CA THR A 195 6.72 -34.23 -0.44
C THR A 195 6.40 -33.56 -1.78
N HIS A 196 5.31 -33.98 -2.44
CA HIS A 196 4.89 -33.38 -3.71
C HIS A 196 4.42 -31.94 -3.55
N TYR A 197 3.71 -31.64 -2.46
CA TYR A 197 3.31 -30.27 -2.14
C TYR A 197 4.53 -29.37 -1.91
N ASN A 198 5.52 -29.82 -1.15
CA ASN A 198 6.73 -29.03 -0.91
C ASN A 198 7.50 -28.75 -2.20
N LYS A 199 7.62 -29.74 -3.09
CA LYS A 199 8.22 -29.55 -4.42
C LYS A 199 7.42 -28.52 -5.24
N ALA A 200 6.11 -28.71 -5.38
CA ALA A 200 5.25 -27.79 -6.11
C ALA A 200 5.28 -26.37 -5.53
N ARG A 201 5.33 -26.24 -4.20
CA ARG A 201 5.43 -24.94 -3.51
C ARG A 201 6.70 -24.19 -3.90
N MET A 202 7.85 -24.87 -3.94
CA MET A 202 9.11 -24.23 -4.35
C MET A 202 9.04 -23.77 -5.81
N GLU A 203 8.57 -24.63 -6.71
CA GLU A 203 8.38 -24.28 -8.13
C GLU A 203 7.41 -23.09 -8.32
N ASN A 204 6.34 -23.05 -7.53
CA ASN A 204 5.37 -21.95 -7.57
C ASN A 204 5.98 -20.63 -7.10
N VAL A 205 6.79 -20.66 -6.03
CA VAL A 205 7.50 -19.49 -5.51
C VAL A 205 8.52 -18.96 -6.52
N GLU A 206 9.32 -19.84 -7.13
CA GLU A 206 10.29 -19.46 -8.15
C GLU A 206 9.61 -18.84 -9.37
N CYS A 207 8.57 -19.50 -9.89
CA CYS A 207 7.78 -19.00 -11.01
C CYS A 207 7.13 -17.64 -10.69
N TYR A 208 6.53 -17.50 -9.52
CA TYR A 208 5.97 -16.23 -9.06
C TYR A 208 7.03 -15.14 -9.00
N ASN A 209 8.18 -15.40 -8.38
CA ASN A 209 9.24 -14.42 -8.22
C ASN A 209 9.81 -13.97 -9.57
N PHE A 210 9.98 -14.88 -10.52
CA PHE A 210 10.40 -14.55 -11.89
C PHE A 210 9.46 -13.52 -12.52
N TRP A 211 8.16 -13.80 -12.56
CA TRP A 211 7.19 -12.92 -13.21
C TRP A 211 6.85 -11.66 -12.39
N ASN A 212 6.85 -11.74 -11.07
CA ASN A 212 6.58 -10.59 -10.19
C ASN A 212 7.72 -9.56 -10.26
N ASN A 213 8.95 -10.00 -10.54
CA ASN A 213 10.13 -9.13 -10.63
C ASN A 213 10.50 -8.75 -12.08
N ALA A 214 9.79 -9.26 -13.09
CA ALA A 214 9.98 -8.87 -14.48
C ALA A 214 9.91 -7.35 -14.67
N THR A 215 10.83 -6.79 -15.43
CA THR A 215 10.99 -5.34 -15.61
C THR A 215 9.78 -4.67 -16.26
N GLU A 216 9.06 -5.43 -17.08
CA GLU A 216 7.87 -5.04 -17.83
C GLU A 216 6.59 -5.16 -16.99
N ASN A 217 6.68 -5.74 -15.78
CA ASN A 217 5.53 -5.86 -14.91
C ASN A 217 5.14 -4.49 -14.35
N VAL A 218 3.91 -4.06 -14.61
CA VAL A 218 3.35 -2.77 -14.15
C VAL A 218 3.52 -2.61 -12.63
N HIS A 219 3.44 -3.69 -11.87
CA HIS A 219 3.60 -3.66 -10.41
C HIS A 219 5.01 -3.27 -9.96
N VAL A 220 6.04 -3.60 -10.75
CA VAL A 220 7.44 -3.18 -10.53
C VAL A 220 7.58 -1.69 -10.79
N LEU A 221 6.93 -1.16 -11.83
CA LEU A 221 6.91 0.28 -12.12
C LEU A 221 6.22 1.07 -11.00
N ILE A 222 5.12 0.56 -10.47
CA ILE A 222 4.44 1.15 -9.30
C ILE A 222 5.34 1.13 -8.06
N ASN A 223 6.02 0.01 -7.79
CA ASN A 223 6.98 -0.08 -6.68
C ASN A 223 8.06 1.00 -6.80
N LYS A 224 8.62 1.20 -8.00
CA LYS A 224 9.62 2.25 -8.28
C LYS A 224 9.04 3.65 -8.04
N LYS A 225 7.81 3.92 -8.46
CA LYS A 225 7.13 5.21 -8.22
C LYS A 225 6.88 5.48 -6.73
N ILE A 226 6.45 4.48 -5.96
CA ILE A 226 6.30 4.58 -4.49
C ILE A 226 7.65 4.88 -3.85
N TYR A 227 8.67 4.08 -4.18
CA TYR A 227 10.03 4.27 -3.68
C TYR A 227 10.56 5.68 -3.99
N ASN A 228 10.39 6.18 -5.21
CA ASN A 228 10.86 7.51 -5.59
C ASN A 228 10.17 8.63 -4.80
N LYS A 229 8.86 8.50 -4.50
CA LYS A 229 8.15 9.45 -3.63
C LYS A 229 8.71 9.45 -2.21
N ILE A 230 8.95 8.27 -1.64
CA ILE A 230 9.52 8.13 -0.29
C ILE A 230 10.97 8.61 -0.25
N LYS A 231 11.77 8.31 -1.28
CA LYS A 231 13.16 8.74 -1.38
C LYS A 231 13.27 10.27 -1.32
N LYS A 232 12.36 11.00 -1.96
CA LYS A 232 12.31 12.48 -1.86
C LYS A 232 12.09 12.96 -0.42
N ILE A 233 11.37 12.21 0.41
CA ILE A 233 11.20 12.49 1.84
C ILE A 233 12.50 12.23 2.60
N ILE A 234 13.32 11.26 2.17
CA ILE A 234 14.59 10.85 2.82
C ILE A 234 15.79 11.71 2.39
N THR A 235 15.88 12.13 1.13
CA THR A 235 17.07 12.80 0.56
C THR A 235 17.17 14.29 0.85
N VAL A 236 16.23 14.87 1.58
CA VAL A 236 16.43 16.19 2.21
C VAL A 236 17.41 15.99 3.39
N PRO A 237 18.32 16.91 3.74
CA PRO A 237 19.28 16.65 4.82
C PRO A 237 18.56 16.45 6.17
N VAL A 238 18.70 15.29 6.80
CA VAL A 238 18.45 15.09 8.24
C VAL A 238 19.65 14.31 8.76
N ALA A 239 20.42 14.96 9.62
CA ALA A 239 21.36 14.28 10.48
C ALA A 239 20.57 13.35 11.40
N SER A 240 21.03 12.10 11.53
CA SER A 240 20.46 11.00 12.34
C SER A 240 19.18 10.32 11.79
N LEU A 241 19.36 9.26 10.98
CA LEU A 241 18.33 8.24 10.74
C LEU A 241 19.00 6.86 10.51
N VAL A 242 19.55 6.26 11.56
CA VAL A 242 19.78 4.80 11.63
C VAL A 242 19.58 4.32 13.06
N SER A 243 18.54 3.53 13.27
CA SER A 243 18.48 2.36 14.17
C SER A 243 17.03 1.88 14.21
N ASN A 244 16.79 0.57 14.04
CA ASN A 244 15.51 -0.17 14.17
C ASN A 244 14.78 -0.64 12.90
N CYS A 245 15.38 -0.66 11.70
CA CYS A 245 14.79 -1.38 10.56
C CYS A 245 15.63 -2.55 10.01
N GLU A 246 16.84 -2.78 10.53
CA GLU A 246 17.77 -3.79 9.97
C GLU A 246 17.83 -5.13 10.72
N THR A 247 17.15 -5.31 11.85
CA THR A 247 17.26 -6.56 12.64
C THR A 247 16.28 -7.68 12.27
N GLU A 248 15.49 -7.56 11.21
CA GLU A 248 14.61 -8.64 10.73
C GLU A 248 14.72 -8.89 9.21
N LEU A 249 15.94 -8.80 8.66
CA LEU A 249 16.24 -9.10 7.24
C LEU A 249 17.25 -10.23 7.04
N ASN A 250 17.30 -11.18 7.98
CA ASN A 250 17.86 -12.53 7.73
C ASN A 250 16.72 -13.54 7.65
#